data_AF-A0A5K1D684-F1
#
_entry.id   AF-A0A5K1D684-F1
#
_cell.length_a   1.000
_cell.length_b   1.000
_cell.length_c   1.000
_cell.angle_alpha   90.00
_cell.angle_beta   90.00
_cell.angle_gamma   90.00
#
_symmetry.space_group_name_H-M   'P 1'
#
loop_
_entity.id
_entity.type
_entity.pdbx_description
1 polymer ?
#
loop_
_entity_poly.entity_id
_entity_poly.type
_entity_poly.pdbx_seq_one_letter_code
_entity_poly.pdbx_strand_id
1 'polypeptide(L)'
;ISFQEFKNKLLEPGLVDHIVVSNKSVAKVYVKNSAAITTQSKDDDLLGHTTEAPASKGGSGSHYRYFINIGSVESFEEKLEEAQEMLGIDPHDYVPVTYVSEVVWYQELLKFSPTALVLGTIFYLGRRMPGGFGIGGSGGKGGRGIFNIGKAHVTKFDKNSKNK
;
A
#
# COMPACT_ATOMS: atom_id res chain seq x y z
N ILE A 1 -7.47 -7.91 -19.73
CA ILE A 1 -8.13 -8.32 -21.00
C ILE A 1 -8.06 -7.17 -22.00
N SER A 2 -8.23 -7.42 -23.29
CA SER A 2 -8.32 -6.35 -24.30
C SER A 2 -9.73 -5.74 -24.33
N PHE A 3 -9.87 -4.54 -24.90
CA PHE A 3 -11.19 -3.90 -25.07
C PHE A 3 -12.12 -4.73 -25.96
N GLN A 4 -11.59 -5.34 -27.02
CA GLN A 4 -12.36 -6.20 -27.92
C GLN A 4 -12.87 -7.45 -27.20
N GLU A 5 -12.05 -8.05 -26.34
CA GLU A 5 -12.47 -9.20 -25.55
C GLU A 5 -13.53 -8.82 -24.50
N PHE A 6 -13.39 -7.64 -23.89
CA PHE A 6 -14.41 -7.07 -23.01
C PHE A 6 -15.74 -6.88 -23.75
N LYS A 7 -15.72 -6.26 -24.94
CA LYS A 7 -16.93 -6.03 -25.72
C LYS A 7 -17.67 -7.34 -26.00
N ASN A 8 -16.97 -8.31 -26.56
CA ASN A 8 -17.59 -9.54 -27.05
C ASN A 8 -17.99 -10.50 -25.93
N LYS A 9 -17.22 -10.56 -24.82
CA LYS A 9 -17.44 -11.56 -23.77
C LYS A 9 -18.16 -11.03 -22.54
N LEU A 10 -18.19 -9.71 -22.33
CA LEU A 10 -18.75 -9.11 -21.11
C LEU A 10 -19.86 -8.12 -21.42
N LEU A 11 -19.67 -7.23 -22.38
CA LEU A 11 -20.65 -6.20 -22.73
C LEU A 11 -21.83 -6.77 -23.52
N GLU A 12 -21.56 -7.52 -24.59
CA GLU A 12 -22.57 -8.22 -25.40
C GLU A 12 -23.54 -9.08 -24.57
N PRO A 13 -23.08 -9.94 -23.65
CA PRO A 13 -23.97 -10.73 -22.80
C PRO A 13 -24.55 -9.95 -21.61
N GLY A 14 -24.27 -8.65 -21.46
CA GLY A 14 -24.82 -7.81 -20.37
C GLY A 14 -24.31 -8.18 -18.97
N LEU A 15 -23.14 -8.82 -18.88
CA LEU A 15 -22.55 -9.30 -17.63
C LEU A 15 -21.85 -8.21 -16.83
N VAL A 16 -21.65 -7.03 -17.43
CA VAL A 16 -21.02 -5.89 -16.77
C VAL A 16 -22.04 -5.17 -15.89
N ASP A 17 -21.62 -4.85 -14.67
CA ASP A 17 -22.40 -4.06 -13.73
C ASP A 17 -22.00 -2.59 -13.80
N HIS A 18 -20.71 -2.32 -13.55
CA HIS A 18 -20.15 -0.99 -13.57
C HIS A 18 -18.65 -1.05 -13.86
N ILE A 19 -18.09 0.09 -14.25
CA ILE A 19 -16.67 0.22 -14.56
C ILE A 19 -16.07 1.29 -13.65
N VAL A 20 -14.91 0.99 -13.08
CA VAL A 20 -14.14 1.92 -12.24
C VAL A 20 -12.81 2.21 -12.91
N VAL A 21 -12.62 3.42 -13.39
CA VAL A 21 -11.36 3.88 -13.95
C VAL A 21 -10.43 4.33 -12.82
N SER A 22 -9.40 3.53 -12.57
CA SER A 22 -8.35 3.79 -11.59
C SER A 22 -7.16 4.50 -12.25
N ASN A 23 -6.70 5.59 -11.63
CA ASN A 23 -5.47 6.30 -12.01
C ASN A 23 -5.42 6.75 -13.49
N LYS A 24 -6.58 6.93 -14.11
CA LYS A 24 -6.74 7.31 -15.53
C LYS A 24 -6.07 6.37 -16.54
N SER A 25 -5.60 5.20 -16.10
CA SER A 25 -4.77 4.28 -16.89
C SER A 25 -5.30 2.85 -16.86
N VAL A 26 -6.14 2.51 -15.88
CA VAL A 26 -6.69 1.16 -15.73
C VAL A 26 -8.19 1.23 -15.53
N ALA A 27 -8.96 0.62 -16.41
CA ALA A 27 -10.40 0.41 -16.23
C ALA A 27 -10.63 -0.94 -15.55
N LYS A 28 -11.20 -0.91 -14.35
CA LYS A 28 -11.61 -2.08 -13.56
C LYS A 28 -13.05 -2.42 -13.88
N VAL A 29 -13.28 -3.63 -14.34
CA VAL A 29 -14.60 -4.11 -14.76
C VAL A 29 -15.19 -4.97 -13.65
N TYR A 30 -16.36 -4.55 -13.18
CA TYR A 30 -17.14 -5.27 -12.20
C TYR A 30 -18.27 -6.01 -12.89
N VAL A 31 -18.38 -7.31 -12.61
CA VAL A 31 -19.38 -8.19 -13.25
C VAL A 31 -20.51 -8.48 -12.29
N LYS A 32 -21.74 -8.43 -12.80
CA LYS A 32 -22.95 -8.78 -12.06
C LYS A 32 -22.80 -10.19 -11.52
N ASN A 33 -23.16 -10.40 -10.25
CA ASN A 33 -23.17 -11.73 -9.68
C ASN A 33 -24.32 -12.53 -10.30
N SER A 34 -24.04 -13.30 -11.35
CA SER A 34 -24.95 -14.27 -11.93
C SER A 34 -25.05 -15.52 -11.04
N ALA A 35 -25.37 -15.34 -9.76
CA ALA A 35 -25.77 -16.43 -8.86
C ALA A 35 -27.15 -17.03 -9.22
N ALA A 36 -27.65 -16.77 -10.43
CA ALA A 36 -28.80 -17.45 -11.03
C ALA A 36 -28.45 -18.20 -12.33
N ILE A 37 -27.18 -18.27 -12.76
CA ILE A 37 -26.79 -19.12 -13.88
C ILE A 37 -25.65 -20.03 -13.43
N THR A 38 -26.06 -21.19 -12.91
CA THR A 38 -25.23 -22.38 -12.62
C THR A 38 -24.61 -22.42 -11.23
N THR A 39 -25.43 -22.72 -10.24
CA THR A 39 -25.05 -23.69 -9.21
C THR A 39 -24.50 -24.94 -9.92
N GLN A 40 -23.33 -25.43 -9.49
CA GLN A 40 -22.70 -26.73 -9.82
C GLN A 40 -21.73 -26.79 -11.02
N SER A 41 -20.45 -26.57 -10.72
CA SER A 41 -19.26 -27.24 -11.29
C SER A 41 -18.11 -26.83 -10.36
N LYS A 42 -17.94 -27.42 -9.17
CA LYS A 42 -17.31 -28.71 -8.86
C LYS A 42 -15.96 -28.93 -9.58
N ASP A 43 -14.92 -28.90 -8.73
CA ASP A 43 -13.59 -29.51 -8.82
C ASP A 43 -12.53 -28.93 -9.77
N ASP A 44 -11.49 -28.41 -9.10
CA ASP A 44 -10.06 -28.66 -9.32
C ASP A 44 -9.28 -27.86 -10.39
N ASP A 45 -8.05 -27.54 -9.96
CA ASP A 45 -6.87 -27.23 -10.76
C ASP A 45 -6.58 -25.80 -11.30
N LEU A 46 -5.42 -25.29 -10.81
CA LEU A 46 -4.47 -24.32 -11.40
C LEU A 46 -4.58 -22.82 -11.03
N LEU A 47 -3.82 -22.48 -9.97
CA LEU A 47 -2.87 -21.37 -9.86
C LEU A 47 -3.15 -20.12 -10.73
N GLY A 48 -3.90 -19.18 -10.17
CA GLY A 48 -4.01 -17.81 -10.66
C GLY A 48 -3.93 -16.82 -9.49
N HIS A 49 -2.83 -16.07 -9.44
CA HIS A 49 -2.47 -15.03 -8.46
C HIS A 49 -3.67 -14.23 -7.91
N THR A 50 -4.15 -14.57 -6.71
CA THR A 50 -5.08 -13.73 -5.93
C THR A 50 -4.26 -12.80 -5.04
N THR A 51 -4.14 -11.53 -5.42
CA THR A 51 -3.74 -10.48 -4.49
C THR A 51 -4.98 -10.09 -3.71
N GLU A 52 -5.23 -10.83 -2.62
CA GLU A 52 -6.42 -10.71 -1.79
C GLU A 52 -6.36 -9.42 -0.97
N ALA A 53 -7.11 -8.41 -1.41
CA ALA A 53 -7.63 -7.38 -0.51
C ALA A 53 -8.68 -8.03 0.41
N PRO A 54 -8.81 -7.61 1.68
CA PRO A 54 -9.65 -8.30 2.64
C PRO A 54 -11.11 -8.20 2.20
N ALA A 55 -11.72 -9.36 1.95
CA ALA A 55 -13.14 -9.48 1.66
C ALA A 55 -13.95 -8.94 2.85
N SER A 56 -14.53 -7.76 2.66
CA SER A 56 -15.60 -7.24 3.49
C SER A 56 -16.80 -8.18 3.39
N LYS A 57 -17.12 -8.82 4.52
CA LYS A 57 -18.35 -9.56 4.76
C LYS A 57 -19.57 -8.71 4.40
N GLY A 58 -20.51 -9.30 3.64
CA GLY A 58 -21.91 -8.88 3.63
C GLY A 58 -22.30 -7.94 2.50
N GLY A 59 -22.50 -8.50 1.31
CA GLY A 59 -23.20 -7.84 0.21
C GLY A 59 -23.18 -8.74 -1.00
N SER A 60 -24.35 -9.11 -1.53
CA SER A 60 -24.48 -9.64 -2.88
C SER A 60 -24.12 -8.53 -3.87
N GLY A 61 -22.83 -8.21 -3.93
CA GLY A 61 -22.26 -7.11 -4.69
C GLY A 61 -21.53 -7.62 -5.92
N SER A 62 -21.50 -6.81 -6.96
CA SER A 62 -20.73 -7.04 -8.16
C SER A 62 -19.25 -7.28 -7.82
N HIS A 63 -18.63 -8.29 -8.45
CA HIS A 63 -17.26 -8.67 -8.16
C HIS A 63 -16.31 -8.09 -9.20
N TYR A 64 -15.23 -7.47 -8.72
CA TYR A 64 -14.10 -7.12 -9.57
C TYR A 64 -13.45 -8.39 -10.10
N ARG A 65 -13.44 -8.56 -11.43
CA ARG A 65 -12.88 -9.76 -12.06
C ARG A 65 -11.86 -9.45 -13.15
N TYR A 66 -11.99 -8.31 -13.83
CA TYR A 66 -11.15 -7.99 -14.97
C TYR A 66 -10.66 -6.55 -14.94
N PHE A 67 -9.49 -6.32 -15.52
CA PHE A 67 -8.98 -4.98 -15.81
C PHE A 67 -8.51 -4.86 -17.25
N ILE A 68 -8.57 -3.62 -17.73
CA ILE A 68 -8.15 -3.20 -19.07
C ILE A 68 -7.23 -2.01 -18.88
N ASN A 69 -6.05 -2.04 -19.49
CA ASN A 69 -5.21 -0.86 -19.56
C ASN A 69 -5.75 0.06 -20.64
N ILE A 70 -6.00 1.31 -20.28
CA ILE A 70 -6.51 2.34 -21.17
C ILE A 70 -5.42 3.38 -21.41
N GLY A 71 -5.34 3.88 -22.64
CA GLY A 71 -4.41 4.96 -22.99
C GLY A 71 -4.90 6.31 -22.48
N SER A 72 -6.16 6.61 -22.77
CA SER A 72 -6.87 7.80 -22.33
C SER A 72 -8.26 7.41 -21.83
N VAL A 73 -8.77 8.19 -20.88
CA VAL A 73 -10.11 8.03 -20.32
C VAL A 73 -11.16 8.37 -21.37
N GLU A 74 -10.98 9.49 -22.06
CA GLU A 74 -11.88 9.97 -23.13
C GLU A 74 -12.10 8.90 -24.21
N SER A 75 -11.03 8.34 -24.76
CA SER A 75 -11.14 7.35 -25.84
C SER A 75 -11.66 6.00 -25.38
N PHE A 76 -11.64 5.73 -24.07
CA PHE A 76 -12.30 4.55 -23.52
C PHE A 76 -13.81 4.76 -23.42
N GLU A 77 -14.25 5.92 -22.94
CA GLU A 77 -15.67 6.28 -22.86
C GLU A 77 -16.32 6.36 -24.23
N GLU A 78 -15.68 7.05 -25.18
CA GLU A 78 -16.17 7.15 -26.56
C GLU A 78 -16.38 5.76 -27.19
N LYS A 79 -15.41 4.86 -27.04
CA LYS A 79 -15.52 3.48 -27.56
C LYS A 79 -16.53 2.63 -26.80
N LEU A 80 -16.70 2.87 -25.51
CA LEU A 80 -17.69 2.17 -24.69
C LEU A 80 -19.10 2.58 -25.13
N GLU A 81 -19.33 3.88 -25.30
CA GLU A 81 -20.58 4.44 -25.78
C GLU A 81 -20.90 3.96 -27.20
N GLU A 82 -19.95 4.05 -28.12
CA GLU A 82 -20.09 3.51 -29.48
C GLU A 82 -20.42 2.01 -29.46
N ALA A 83 -19.75 1.23 -28.62
CA ALA A 83 -20.03 -0.19 -28.47
C ALA A 83 -21.43 -0.46 -27.91
N GLN A 84 -21.91 0.34 -26.96
CA GLN A 84 -23.24 0.19 -26.38
C GLN A 84 -24.34 0.62 -27.36
N GLU A 85 -24.10 1.68 -28.13
CA GLU A 85 -24.99 2.14 -29.19
C GLU A 85 -25.11 1.10 -30.31
N MET A 86 -23.98 0.50 -30.73
CA MET A 86 -23.97 -0.59 -31.70
C MET A 86 -24.72 -1.84 -31.21
N LEU A 87 -24.78 -2.06 -29.89
CA LEU A 87 -25.54 -3.13 -29.28
C LEU A 87 -27.04 -2.77 -29.11
N GLY A 88 -27.43 -1.55 -29.43
CA GLY A 88 -28.80 -1.06 -29.29
C GLY A 88 -29.25 -0.94 -27.82
N ILE A 89 -28.31 -0.75 -26.90
CA ILE A 89 -28.61 -0.51 -25.48
C ILE A 89 -29.18 0.91 -25.36
N ASP A 90 -30.25 1.08 -24.58
CA ASP A 90 -30.80 2.41 -24.33
C ASP A 90 -29.82 3.25 -23.49
N PRO A 91 -29.67 4.57 -23.72
CA PRO A 91 -28.81 5.44 -22.93
C PRO A 91 -29.07 5.39 -21.41
N HIS A 92 -30.29 5.04 -20.99
CA HIS A 92 -30.62 4.87 -19.58
C HIS A 92 -30.04 3.59 -18.96
N ASP A 93 -29.81 2.56 -19.77
CA ASP A 93 -29.26 1.26 -19.36
C ASP A 93 -27.74 1.15 -19.61
N TYR A 94 -27.09 2.28 -19.90
CA TYR A 94 -25.65 2.35 -20.11
C TYR A 94 -24.86 1.96 -18.85
N VAL A 95 -23.72 1.30 -19.08
CA VAL A 95 -22.86 0.88 -17.98
C VAL A 95 -22.25 2.12 -17.31
N PRO A 96 -22.47 2.35 -16.02
CA PRO A 96 -21.93 3.51 -15.34
C PRO A 96 -20.40 3.40 -15.19
N VAL A 97 -19.72 4.51 -15.51
CA VAL A 97 -18.27 4.66 -15.36
C VAL A 97 -17.98 5.60 -14.19
N THR A 98 -17.09 5.18 -13.29
CA THR A 98 -16.68 5.97 -12.12
C THR A 98 -15.17 6.15 -12.12
N TYR A 99 -14.67 7.28 -11.61
CA TYR A 99 -13.24 7.57 -11.57
C TYR A 99 -12.72 7.53 -10.14
N VAL A 100 -11.64 6.79 -9.95
CA VAL A 100 -10.98 6.68 -8.65
C VAL A 100 -9.48 6.90 -8.84
N SER A 101 -8.88 7.62 -7.89
CA SER A 101 -7.43 7.72 -7.78
C SER A 101 -6.99 6.80 -6.66
N GLU A 102 -6.27 5.74 -7.00
CA GLU A 102 -5.77 4.77 -6.03
C GLU A 102 -4.33 5.09 -5.66
N VAL A 103 -4.12 5.43 -4.38
CA VAL A 103 -2.79 5.61 -3.82
C VAL A 103 -2.21 4.23 -3.48
N VAL A 104 -1.05 3.91 -4.05
CA VAL A 104 -0.32 2.68 -3.74
C VAL A 104 0.35 2.81 -2.36
N TRP A 105 -0.38 2.45 -1.31
CA TRP A 105 0.08 2.57 0.09
C TRP A 105 1.43 1.88 0.36
N TYR A 106 1.72 0.76 -0.30
CA TYR A 106 3.03 0.10 -0.17
C TYR A 106 4.18 0.98 -0.65
N GLN A 107 4.00 1.68 -1.77
CA GLN A 107 5.00 2.61 -2.29
C GLN A 107 5.15 3.80 -1.36
N GLU A 108 4.05 4.28 -0.77
CA GLU A 108 4.10 5.35 0.23
C GLU A 108 4.85 4.90 1.49
N LEU A 109 4.61 3.69 1.98
CA LEU A 109 5.34 3.10 3.11
C LEU A 109 6.83 2.92 2.81
N LEU A 110 7.18 2.48 1.59
CA LEU A 110 8.58 2.39 1.18
C LEU A 110 9.29 3.75 1.15
N LYS A 111 8.59 4.87 0.93
CA LYS A 111 9.22 6.21 1.05
C LYS A 111 9.68 6.51 2.47
N PHE A 112 9.04 5.91 3.48
CA PHE A 112 9.49 5.99 4.86
C PHE A 112 10.61 5.00 5.19
N SER A 113 11.03 4.14 4.25
CA SER A 113 12.10 3.17 4.48
C SER A 113 13.43 3.80 4.92
N PRO A 114 13.92 4.95 4.38
CA PRO A 114 15.16 5.54 4.85
C PRO A 114 15.04 6.03 6.29
N THR A 115 13.90 6.61 6.66
CA THR A 115 13.63 7.07 8.03
C THR A 115 13.52 5.89 8.99
N ALA A 116 12.82 4.82 8.59
CA ALA A 116 12.71 3.59 9.36
C ALA A 116 14.08 2.91 9.55
N LEU A 117 14.96 2.94 8.53
CA LEU A 117 16.32 2.43 8.60
C LEU A 117 17.16 3.24 9.62
N VAL A 118 17.11 4.57 9.58
CA VAL A 118 17.82 5.42 10.55
C VAL A 118 17.33 5.16 11.98
N LEU A 119 16.01 5.15 12.20
CA LEU A 119 15.46 4.84 13.53
C LEU A 119 15.80 3.42 13.99
N GLY A 120 15.72 2.45 13.07
CA GLY A 120 16.06 1.05 13.33
C GLY A 120 17.53 0.86 13.68
N THR A 121 18.45 1.55 13.00
CA THR A 121 19.88 1.50 13.30
C THR A 121 20.18 2.17 14.64
N ILE A 122 19.64 3.36 14.91
CA ILE A 122 19.79 4.02 16.21
C ILE A 122 19.25 3.12 17.34
N PHE A 123 18.08 2.51 17.16
CA PHE A 123 17.50 1.58 18.13
C PHE A 123 18.39 0.34 18.34
N TYR A 124 18.89 -0.25 17.26
CA TYR A 124 19.75 -1.44 17.32
C TYR A 124 21.09 -1.15 18.01
N LEU A 125 21.76 -0.04 17.67
CA LEU A 125 23.00 0.38 18.32
C LEU A 125 22.76 0.79 19.78
N GLY A 126 21.68 1.53 20.05
CA GLY A 126 21.29 1.97 21.39
C GLY A 126 21.01 0.82 22.34
N ARG A 127 20.43 -0.28 21.84
CA ARG A 127 20.18 -1.52 22.61
C ARG A 127 21.46 -2.31 22.90
N ARG A 128 22.51 -2.16 22.09
CA ARG A 128 23.74 -2.97 22.19
C ARG A 128 24.86 -2.31 23.02
N MET A 129 24.74 -1.02 23.35
CA MET A 129 25.71 -0.34 24.21
C MET A 129 25.30 -0.41 25.70
N PRO A 130 26.18 -0.87 26.61
CA PRO A 130 25.94 -0.79 28.05
C PRO A 130 26.07 0.67 28.49
N GLY A 131 24.98 1.43 28.39
CA GLY A 131 24.92 2.86 28.75
C GLY A 131 23.96 3.72 27.92
N GLY A 132 23.46 3.24 26.77
CA GLY A 132 22.38 3.85 25.98
C GLY A 132 22.72 5.20 25.29
N PHE A 133 22.68 5.22 23.96
CA PHE A 133 22.72 6.47 23.17
C PHE A 133 21.34 7.15 23.23
N GLY A 134 21.14 8.02 24.22
CA GLY A 134 19.95 8.87 24.31
C GLY A 134 20.05 10.10 23.40
N ILE A 135 19.47 10.03 22.20
CA ILE A 135 18.87 11.21 21.56
C ILE A 135 17.42 11.23 22.07
N GLY A 136 17.18 12.09 23.06
CA GLY A 136 15.88 12.20 23.73
C GLY A 136 15.78 11.38 25.01
N GLY A 137 16.22 11.98 26.11
CA GLY A 137 15.55 11.86 27.40
C GLY A 137 15.63 10.52 28.16
N SER A 138 16.33 10.59 29.29
CA SER A 138 16.06 9.84 30.53
C SER A 138 16.41 8.36 30.57
N GLY A 139 17.41 8.02 31.40
CA GLY A 139 17.57 6.66 31.92
C GLY A 139 18.74 5.88 31.33
N GLY A 140 19.97 6.29 31.61
CA GLY A 140 21.16 5.54 31.19
C GLY A 140 22.39 5.92 32.00
N LYS A 141 22.63 5.15 33.06
CA LYS A 141 23.73 5.27 34.03
C LYS A 141 25.08 5.21 33.29
N GLY A 142 25.68 6.37 32.99
CA GLY A 142 26.99 6.41 32.30
C GLY A 142 27.34 7.69 31.56
N GLY A 143 26.65 8.81 31.82
CA GLY A 143 27.03 10.11 31.28
C GLY A 143 28.45 10.49 31.67
N ARG A 144 29.41 10.27 30.75
CA ARG A 144 30.65 11.04 30.72
C ARG A 144 30.26 12.46 30.31
N GLY A 145 29.66 13.17 31.26
CA GLY A 145 29.48 14.60 31.16
C GLY A 145 30.85 15.24 30.94
N ILE A 146 30.88 16.13 29.96
CA ILE A 146 31.94 17.10 29.64
C ILE A 146 32.29 18.07 30.80
N PHE A 147 31.89 17.74 32.02
CA PHE A 147 32.10 18.49 33.26
C PHE A 147 32.84 17.68 34.33
N ASN A 148 33.80 16.82 33.96
CA ASN A 148 34.90 16.49 34.88
C ASN A 148 35.90 17.67 34.95
N ILE A 149 35.36 18.86 35.17
CA ILE A 149 36.10 20.07 35.44
C ILE A 149 36.68 19.94 36.86
N GLY A 150 38.00 20.06 36.99
CA GLY A 150 38.60 20.64 38.19
C GLY A 150 38.71 19.80 39.46
N LYS A 151 38.80 18.46 39.41
CA LYS A 151 39.39 17.74 40.57
C LYS A 151 40.91 17.87 40.53
N ALA A 152 41.41 19.04 40.95
CA ALA A 152 42.83 19.26 41.17
C ALA A 152 43.37 18.19 42.14
N HIS A 153 44.42 17.50 41.71
CA HIS A 153 45.15 16.54 42.54
C HIS A 153 45.95 17.31 43.59
N VAL A 154 45.39 17.52 44.78
CA VAL A 154 46.12 18.14 45.89
C VAL A 154 47.04 17.08 46.50
N THR A 155 48.28 17.03 46.02
CA THR A 155 49.36 16.29 46.68
C THR A 155 49.78 17.06 47.92
N LYS A 156 49.39 16.60 49.12
CA LYS A 156 49.89 17.15 50.38
C LYS A 156 51.37 16.78 50.52
N PHE A 157 52.26 17.72 50.27
CA PHE A 157 53.69 17.56 50.54
C PHE A 157 53.89 17.73 52.05
N ASP A 158 54.33 16.67 52.73
CA ASP A 158 54.64 16.70 54.15
C ASP A 158 55.99 17.42 54.34
N LYS A 159 55.97 18.63 54.90
CA LYS A 159 57.18 19.34 55.33
C LYS A 159 57.60 18.81 56.69
N ASN A 160 58.17 17.60 56.71
CA ASN A 160 58.91 17.13 57.86
C ASN A 160 60.04 16.17 57.47
N SER A 161 60.97 16.64 56.65
CA SER A 161 62.32 16.09 56.62
C SER A 161 63.19 16.93 57.55
N LYS A 162 63.12 16.57 58.84
CA LYS A 162 64.01 16.99 59.93
C LYS A 162 65.48 16.94 59.49
N ASN A 163 66.17 18.03 59.82
CA ASN A 163 67.61 18.09 60.07
C ASN A 163 68.13 16.81 60.72
N LYS A 164 69.14 16.19 60.10
CA LYS A 164 70.25 15.58 60.83
C LYS A 164 71.47 15.47 59.92
#